data_AF-A0A495Z5S1-F1
#
_entry.id   AF-A0A495Z5S1-F1
#
_cell.length_a   1.000
_cell.length_b   1.000
_cell.length_c   1.000
_cell.angle_alpha   90.00
_cell.angle_beta   90.00
_cell.angle_gamma   90.00
#
_symmetry.space_group_name_H-M   'P 1'
#
loop_
_entity.id
_entity.type
_entity.pdbx_description
1 polymer ?
#
loop_
_entity_poly.entity_id
_entity_poly.type
_entity_poly.pdbx_seq_one_letter_code
_entity_poly.pdbx_strand_id
1 'polypeptide(L)'
;QLKTNKWGCPKPHFRTHATSRTFGSLVLLFFLDMGKIRTMMVFGKPLRSAEILRIWSQHHGIEQFWRHLKTDLKLSKISLENRQGAYAGLGIKVLSYLLIQQVSRSTRKTFHQIQLELSGQRHMLSDLSEHFHEHIQRKH
;
A
#
# COMPACT_ATOMS: atom_id res chain seq x y z
N GLN A 1 -31.42 -3.62 -13.69
CA GLN A 1 -30.73 -3.67 -14.99
C GLN A 1 -29.43 -2.87 -14.91
N LEU A 2 -28.31 -3.43 -15.39
CA LEU A 2 -27.03 -2.72 -15.49
C LEU A 2 -27.16 -1.58 -16.51
N LYS A 3 -26.76 -0.37 -16.14
CA LYS A 3 -26.82 0.82 -17.01
C LYS A 3 -25.43 1.11 -17.57
N THR A 4 -25.35 1.30 -18.89
CA THR A 4 -24.12 1.67 -19.61
C THR A 4 -24.06 3.19 -19.79
N ASN A 5 -22.85 3.78 -19.79
CA ASN A 5 -22.61 5.17 -20.20
C ASN A 5 -23.41 6.24 -19.43
N LYS A 6 -23.46 6.14 -18.10
CA LYS A 6 -23.82 7.30 -17.27
C LYS A 6 -22.58 8.17 -17.08
N TRP A 7 -22.75 9.49 -17.18
CA TRP A 7 -21.70 10.49 -17.01
C TRP A 7 -20.68 10.08 -15.93
N GLY A 8 -19.42 9.88 -16.32
CA GLY A 8 -18.31 9.53 -15.43
C GLY A 8 -18.13 8.05 -15.06
N CYS A 9 -18.91 7.11 -15.60
CA CYS A 9 -18.75 5.68 -15.32
C CYS A 9 -18.30 4.88 -16.57
N PRO A 10 -17.08 4.32 -16.59
CA PRO A 10 -16.57 3.58 -17.76
C PRO A 10 -17.14 2.17 -17.89
N LYS A 11 -17.77 1.61 -16.84
CA LYS A 11 -18.25 0.22 -16.78
C LYS A 11 -19.76 0.16 -16.55
N PRO A 12 -20.46 -0.84 -17.14
CA PRO A 12 -21.87 -1.06 -16.87
C PRO A 12 -22.05 -1.44 -15.40
N HIS A 13 -22.96 -0.75 -14.73
CA HIS A 13 -23.16 -0.91 -13.30
C HIS A 13 -24.63 -0.76 -12.91
N PHE A 14 -24.99 -1.34 -11.78
CA PHE A 14 -26.30 -1.25 -11.16
C PHE A 14 -26.09 -0.90 -9.70
N ARG A 15 -26.79 0.15 -9.24
CA ARG A 15 -26.70 0.65 -7.89
C ARG A 15 -28.05 0.48 -7.23
N THR A 16 -28.07 -0.04 -6.01
CA THR A 16 -29.27 -0.10 -5.18
C THR A 16 -28.95 0.26 -3.74
N HIS A 17 -29.92 0.84 -3.06
CA HIS A 17 -29.88 0.95 -1.60
C HIS A 17 -30.33 -0.39 -1.01
N ALA A 18 -29.68 -0.83 0.06
CA ALA A 18 -30.03 -2.04 0.77
C ALA A 18 -29.80 -1.85 2.27
N THR A 19 -30.52 -2.60 3.08
CA THR A 19 -30.35 -2.63 4.53
C THR A 19 -29.85 -4.00 4.93
N SER A 20 -28.70 -4.04 5.60
CA SER A 20 -28.12 -5.25 6.17
C SER A 20 -28.37 -5.26 7.68
N ARG A 21 -28.68 -6.44 8.23
CA ARG A 21 -28.80 -6.64 9.68
C ARG A 21 -27.50 -6.33 10.43
N THR A 22 -26.36 -6.56 9.79
CA THR A 22 -25.03 -6.38 10.38
C THR A 22 -24.48 -4.97 10.19
N PHE A 23 -24.74 -4.36 9.03
CA PHE A 23 -24.09 -3.11 8.62
C PHE A 23 -25.05 -1.92 8.49
N GLY A 24 -26.35 -2.12 8.73
CA GLY A 24 -27.36 -1.09 8.56
C GLY A 24 -27.60 -0.71 7.10
N SER A 25 -27.97 0.55 6.87
CA SER A 25 -28.22 1.09 5.53
C SER A 25 -26.92 1.24 4.74
N LEU A 26 -26.86 0.61 3.57
CA LEU A 26 -25.70 0.60 2.69
C LEU A 26 -26.10 0.76 1.23
N VAL A 27 -25.12 1.09 0.40
CA VAL A 27 -25.27 1.12 -1.07
C VAL A 27 -24.57 -0.10 -1.65
N LEU A 28 -25.31 -0.91 -2.40
CA LEU A 28 -24.76 -2.00 -3.20
C LEU A 28 -24.50 -1.51 -4.62
N LEU A 29 -23.28 -1.75 -5.09
CA LEU A 29 -22.90 -1.53 -6.47
C LEU A 29 -22.52 -2.86 -7.12
N PHE A 30 -23.30 -3.26 -8.11
CA PHE A 30 -22.99 -4.38 -9.00
C PHE A 30 -22.36 -3.82 -10.27
N PHE A 31 -21.26 -4.40 -10.74
CA PHE A 31 -20.61 -3.96 -11.96
C PHE A 31 -19.97 -5.13 -12.70
N LEU A 32 -19.85 -5.00 -14.01
CA LEU A 32 -19.15 -5.98 -14.82
C LEU A 32 -17.65 -5.69 -14.82
N ASP A 33 -16.86 -6.71 -14.51
CA ASP A 33 -15.41 -6.64 -14.52
C ASP A 33 -14.83 -7.95 -15.06
N MET A 34 -14.08 -7.86 -16.17
CA MET A 34 -13.50 -9.02 -16.86
C MET A 34 -14.53 -10.14 -17.13
N GLY A 35 -15.74 -9.76 -17.57
CA GLY A 35 -16.84 -10.68 -17.87
C GLY A 35 -17.58 -11.26 -16.65
N LYS A 36 -17.20 -10.90 -15.42
CA LYS A 36 -17.84 -11.37 -14.19
C LYS A 36 -18.59 -10.22 -13.50
N ILE A 37 -19.77 -10.51 -12.96
CA ILE A 37 -20.51 -9.56 -12.11
C ILE A 37 -19.84 -9.55 -10.74
N ARG A 38 -19.32 -8.39 -10.35
CA ARG A 38 -18.77 -8.14 -9.01
C ARG A 38 -19.71 -7.23 -8.23
N THR A 39 -19.64 -7.35 -6.91
CA THR A 39 -20.46 -6.58 -5.97
C THR A 39 -19.57 -5.85 -4.98
N MET A 40 -19.86 -4.58 -4.76
CA MET A 40 -19.27 -3.77 -3.70
C MET A 40 -20.34 -3.27 -2.74
N MET A 41 -20.04 -3.36 -1.45
CA MET A 41 -20.83 -2.74 -0.39
C MET A 41 -20.17 -1.43 -0.01
N VAL A 42 -20.94 -0.35 0.02
CA VAL A 42 -20.46 0.98 0.38
C VAL A 42 -21.20 1.44 1.61
N PHE A 43 -20.42 1.68 2.67
CA PHE A 43 -20.89 2.09 3.99
C PHE A 43 -20.66 3.59 4.19
N GLY A 44 -21.51 4.23 4.98
CA GLY A 44 -21.39 5.65 5.31
C GLY A 44 -21.98 6.57 4.23
N LYS A 45 -21.20 7.57 3.79
CA LYS A 45 -21.69 8.57 2.83
C LYS A 45 -22.01 7.91 1.49
N PRO A 46 -23.19 8.18 0.89
CA PRO A 46 -23.60 7.57 -0.37
C PRO A 46 -22.78 8.12 -1.53
N LEU A 47 -21.63 7.50 -1.82
CA LEU A 47 -20.75 7.86 -2.93
C LEU A 47 -21.44 7.64 -4.29
N ARG A 48 -21.00 8.40 -5.30
CA ARG A 48 -21.41 8.18 -6.69
C ARG A 48 -20.80 6.88 -7.21
N SER A 49 -21.50 6.19 -8.11
CA SER A 49 -21.00 4.94 -8.72
C SER A 49 -19.61 5.10 -9.34
N ALA A 50 -19.32 6.25 -9.95
CA ALA A 50 -18.02 6.58 -10.52
C ALA A 50 -16.89 6.58 -9.47
N GLU A 51 -17.15 7.18 -8.30
CA GLU A 51 -16.18 7.25 -7.20
C GLU A 51 -15.91 5.87 -6.63
N ILE A 52 -16.97 5.07 -6.45
CA ILE A 52 -16.87 3.69 -5.97
C ILE A 52 -16.03 2.84 -6.94
N LEU A 53 -16.29 2.96 -8.25
CA LEU A 53 -15.52 2.26 -9.29
C LEU A 53 -14.07 2.74 -9.38
N ARG A 54 -13.80 4.01 -9.12
CA ARG A 54 -12.44 4.55 -9.06
C ARG A 54 -11.68 4.04 -7.84
N ILE A 55 -12.33 3.94 -6.69
CA ILE A 55 -11.75 3.30 -5.50
C ILE A 55 -11.47 1.83 -5.79
N TRP A 56 -12.43 1.13 -6.43
CA TRP A 56 -12.23 -0.24 -6.86
C TRP A 56 -11.03 -0.38 -7.80
N SER A 57 -10.87 0.47 -8.81
CA SER A 57 -9.73 0.31 -9.74
C SER A 57 -8.37 0.47 -9.04
N GLN A 58 -8.34 1.13 -7.88
CA GLN A 58 -7.14 1.31 -7.06
C GLN A 58 -6.97 0.24 -5.97
N HIS A 59 -7.93 -0.69 -5.78
CA HIS A 59 -7.91 -1.65 -4.68
C HIS A 59 -6.64 -2.50 -4.65
N HIS A 60 -6.12 -2.89 -5.82
CA HIS A 60 -4.88 -3.66 -5.90
C HIS A 60 -3.69 -2.86 -5.35
N GLY A 61 -3.59 -1.56 -5.66
CA GLY A 61 -2.54 -0.70 -5.11
C GLY A 61 -2.63 -0.57 -3.59
N ILE A 62 -3.84 -0.47 -3.05
CA ILE A 62 -4.09 -0.45 -1.60
C ILE A 62 -3.70 -1.78 -0.95
N GLU A 63 -4.05 -2.91 -1.57
CA GLU A 63 -3.69 -4.23 -1.08
C GLU A 63 -2.16 -4.42 -1.08
N GLN A 64 -1.48 -4.03 -2.16
CA GLN A 64 -0.04 -4.07 -2.25
C GLN A 64 0.62 -3.17 -1.20
N PHE A 65 0.11 -1.95 -1.00
CA PHE A 65 0.56 -1.06 0.07
C PHE A 65 0.53 -1.75 1.44
N TRP A 66 -0.61 -2.34 1.80
CA TRP A 66 -0.74 -3.04 3.08
C TRP A 66 0.13 -4.28 3.17
N ARG A 67 0.35 -4.99 2.06
CA ARG A 67 1.26 -6.14 2.00
C ARG A 67 2.67 -5.74 2.37
N HIS A 68 3.26 -4.76 1.67
CA HIS A 68 4.63 -4.28 1.91
C HIS A 68 4.80 -3.70 3.33
N LEU A 69 3.80 -2.97 3.83
CA LEU A 69 3.84 -2.45 5.20
C LEU A 69 3.90 -3.56 6.25
N LYS A 70 3.13 -4.63 6.06
CA LYS A 70 3.09 -5.76 7.00
C LYS A 70 4.33 -6.64 6.88
N THR A 71 4.76 -6.99 5.66
CA THR A 71 5.84 -7.94 5.41
C THR A 71 7.22 -7.31 5.57
N ASP A 72 7.47 -6.21 4.87
CA ASP A 72 8.83 -5.69 4.67
C ASP A 72 9.18 -4.73 5.79
N LEU A 73 8.21 -3.88 6.15
CA LEU A 73 8.36 -2.92 7.23
C LEU A 73 7.98 -3.50 8.60
N LYS A 74 7.50 -4.76 8.66
CA LYS A 74 7.21 -5.48 9.92
C LYS A 74 6.36 -4.65 10.88
N LEU A 75 5.28 -4.04 10.38
CA LEU A 75 4.41 -3.15 11.15
C LEU A 75 3.78 -3.84 12.38
N SER A 76 3.62 -5.16 12.35
CA SER A 76 3.19 -5.98 13.50
C SER A 76 4.23 -6.11 14.61
N LYS A 77 5.51 -5.75 14.37
CA LYS A 77 6.58 -5.78 15.38
C LYS A 77 6.79 -4.45 16.10
N ILE A 78 5.88 -3.49 15.95
CA ILE A 78 5.92 -2.26 16.74
C ILE A 78 5.50 -2.61 18.18
N SER A 79 6.50 -2.82 19.05
CA SER A 79 6.31 -2.93 20.50
C SER A 79 6.81 -1.64 21.13
N LEU A 80 6.00 -0.59 21.05
CA LEU A 80 6.22 0.65 21.79
C LEU A 80 5.07 0.78 22.79
N GLU A 81 5.40 0.82 24.08
CA GLU A 81 4.42 0.82 25.18
C GLU A 81 3.50 2.04 25.16
N ASN A 82 3.96 3.16 24.60
CA ASN A 82 3.21 4.41 24.60
C ASN A 82 2.54 4.69 23.25
N ARG A 83 1.29 5.17 23.29
CA ARG A 83 0.43 5.40 22.11
C ARG A 83 1.07 6.39 21.12
N GLN A 84 1.75 7.41 21.62
CA GLN A 84 2.50 8.38 20.81
C GLN A 84 3.68 7.72 20.08
N GLY A 85 4.40 6.82 20.75
CA GLY A 85 5.48 6.04 20.15
C GLY A 85 4.97 5.12 19.04
N ALA A 86 3.83 4.47 19.24
CA ALA A 86 3.19 3.64 18.22
C ALA A 86 2.83 4.45 16.96
N TYR A 87 2.28 5.66 17.10
CA TYR A 87 1.98 6.53 15.97
C TYR A 87 3.24 7.02 15.25
N ALA A 88 4.29 7.40 15.99
CA ALA A 88 5.57 7.79 15.40
C ALA A 88 6.21 6.63 14.62
N GLY A 89 6.23 5.42 15.20
CA GLY A 89 6.74 4.21 14.55
C GLY A 89 5.95 3.83 13.29
N LEU A 90 4.62 4.00 13.32
CA LEU A 90 3.78 3.84 12.14
C LEU A 90 4.12 4.88 11.06
N GLY A 91 4.24 6.15 11.44
CA GLY A 91 4.58 7.25 10.55
C GLY A 91 5.92 7.03 9.84
N ILE A 92 6.95 6.63 10.58
CA ILE A 92 8.27 6.28 10.01
C ILE A 92 8.14 5.17 8.98
N LYS A 93 7.41 4.09 9.27
CA LYS A 93 7.23 2.99 8.31
C LYS A 93 6.50 3.44 7.05
N VAL A 94 5.45 4.26 7.18
CA VAL A 94 4.73 4.82 6.03
C VAL A 94 5.65 5.72 5.19
N LEU A 95 6.44 6.60 5.82
CA LEU A 95 7.40 7.45 5.12
C LEU A 95 8.47 6.61 4.41
N SER A 96 9.04 5.60 5.06
CA SER A 96 10.00 4.68 4.44
C SER A 96 9.41 3.97 3.22
N TYR A 97 8.17 3.49 3.31
CA TYR A 97 7.48 2.89 2.15
C TYR A 97 7.37 3.89 1.00
N LEU A 98 6.94 5.13 1.27
CA LEU A 98 6.79 6.16 0.24
C LEU A 98 8.13 6.48 -0.43
N LEU A 99 9.21 6.57 0.34
CA LEU A 99 10.56 6.79 -0.18
C LEU A 99 11.00 5.64 -1.10
N ILE A 100 10.86 4.39 -0.66
CA ILE A 100 11.24 3.23 -1.48
C ILE A 100 10.36 3.17 -2.74
N GLN A 101 9.08 3.53 -2.65
CA GLN A 101 8.20 3.60 -3.81
C GLN A 101 8.64 4.69 -4.81
N GLN A 102 9.11 5.85 -4.34
CA GLN A 102 9.67 6.89 -5.23
C GLN A 102 10.94 6.40 -5.93
N VAL A 103 11.85 5.76 -5.19
CA VAL A 103 13.07 5.16 -5.75
C VAL A 103 12.73 4.08 -6.77
N SER A 104 11.78 3.19 -6.44
CA SER A 104 11.30 2.14 -7.36
C SER A 104 10.76 2.73 -8.65
N ARG A 105 9.98 3.81 -8.58
CA ARG A 105 9.46 4.49 -9.77
C ARG A 105 10.56 5.13 -10.62
N SER A 106 11.56 5.77 -9.99
CA SER A 106 12.63 6.45 -10.74
C SER A 106 13.62 5.46 -11.36
N THR A 107 13.93 4.37 -10.65
CA THR A 107 14.92 3.37 -11.07
C THR A 107 14.32 2.19 -11.84
N ARG A 108 12.99 2.06 -11.86
CA ARG A 108 12.25 0.90 -12.37
C ARG A 108 12.65 -0.43 -11.72
N LYS A 109 13.25 -0.39 -10.53
CA LYS A 109 13.64 -1.58 -9.76
C LYS A 109 12.52 -2.01 -8.80
N THR A 110 12.42 -3.31 -8.56
CA THR A 110 11.47 -3.85 -7.57
C THR A 110 11.96 -3.59 -6.14
N PHE A 111 11.05 -3.67 -5.18
CA PHE A 111 11.38 -3.51 -3.75
C PHE A 111 12.52 -4.44 -3.31
N HIS A 112 12.49 -5.70 -3.77
CA HIS A 112 13.52 -6.69 -3.48
C HIS A 112 14.87 -6.32 -4.10
N GLN A 113 14.89 -5.85 -5.35
CA GLN A 113 16.13 -5.41 -6.00
C GLN A 113 16.77 -4.23 -5.28
N ILE A 114 15.95 -3.25 -4.87
CA ILE A 114 16.41 -2.11 -4.07
C ILE A 114 16.96 -2.59 -2.73
N GLN A 115 16.27 -3.52 -2.05
CA GLN A 115 16.73 -4.08 -0.78
C GLN A 115 18.08 -4.81 -0.94
N LEU A 116 18.23 -5.59 -2.00
CA LEU A 116 19.44 -6.37 -2.27
C LEU A 116 20.62 -5.45 -2.60
N GLU A 117 20.40 -4.40 -3.36
CA GLU A 117 21.41 -3.38 -3.68
C GLU A 117 21.83 -2.58 -2.45
N LEU A 118 20.87 -2.15 -1.61
CA LEU A 118 21.16 -1.49 -0.34
C LEU A 118 21.90 -2.42 0.64
N SER A 119 21.59 -3.72 0.63
CA SER A 119 22.28 -4.69 1.48
C SER A 119 23.70 -4.95 0.98
N GLY A 120 23.89 -5.11 -0.32
CA GLY A 120 25.20 -5.26 -0.95
C GLY A 120 26.09 -4.03 -0.75
N GLN A 121 25.55 -2.82 -0.89
CA GLN A 121 26.29 -1.58 -0.59
C GLN A 121 26.68 -1.47 0.89
N ARG A 122 25.81 -1.90 1.81
CA ARG A 122 26.15 -1.94 3.25
C ARG A 122 27.28 -2.92 3.54
N HIS A 123 27.24 -4.11 2.94
CA HIS A 123 28.31 -5.09 3.08
C HIS A 123 29.64 -4.55 2.54
N MET A 124 29.63 -3.94 1.36
CA MET A 124 30.84 -3.32 0.82
C MET A 124 31.38 -2.19 1.72
N LEU A 125 30.51 -1.35 2.30
CA LEU A 125 30.93 -0.29 3.22
C LEU A 125 31.42 -0.84 4.56
N SER A 126 30.84 -1.93 5.07
CA SER A 126 31.36 -2.59 6.28
C SER A 126 32.72 -3.22 6.01
N ASP A 127 32.88 -3.87 4.86
CA ASP A 127 34.14 -4.51 4.47
C ASP A 127 35.25 -3.46 4.28
N LEU A 128 34.94 -2.32 3.64
CA LEU A 128 35.87 -1.20 3.54
C LEU A 128 36.20 -0.61 4.93
N SER A 129 35.19 -0.44 5.80
CA SER A 129 35.41 0.07 7.15
C SER A 129 36.33 -0.85 7.96
N GLU A 130 36.10 -2.16 7.94
CA GLU A 130 36.95 -3.15 8.63
C GLU A 130 38.36 -3.17 8.04
N HIS A 131 38.49 -3.18 6.71
CA HIS A 131 39.79 -3.23 6.03
C HIS A 131 40.65 -1.99 6.27
N PHE A 132 40.06 -0.79 6.29
CA PHE A 132 40.80 0.44 6.51
C PHE A 132 41.04 0.81 7.99
N HIS A 133 40.33 0.19 8.93
CA HIS A 133 40.60 0.39 10.37
C HIS A 133 41.84 -0.38 10.86
N GLU A 134 42.20 -1.52 10.28
CA GLU A 134 43.45 -2.21 10.63
C GLU A 134 44.69 -1.40 10.22
N HIS A 135 44.59 -0.55 9.20
CA HIS A 135 45.73 0.23 8.70
C HIS A 135 46.01 1.53 9.47
N ILE A 136 45.15 1.94 10.41
CA ILE A 136 45.31 3.18 11.20
C ILE A 136 46.07 2.94 12.53
N GLN A 137 46.34 1.67 12.91
CA GLN A 137 47.02 1.31 14.16
C GLN A 137 48.56 1.13 14.02
N ARG A 138 49.25 1.91 13.17
CA ARG A 138 50.72 2.06 13.28
C ARG A 138 51.19 3.47 12.91
N LYS A 139 51.34 4.30 13.93
CA LYS A 139 52.59 5.01 14.30
C LYS A 139 52.27 6.09 15.33
N HIS A 140 52.54 5.80 16.59
CA HIS A 140 53.25 6.71 17.49
C HIS A 140 53.90 5.89 18.61
#